data_AF-A0A387G095-F1
#
_entry.id   AF-A0A387G095-F1
#
_cell.length_a   1.000
_cell.length_b   1.000
_cell.length_c   1.000
_cell.angle_alpha   90.00
_cell.angle_beta   90.00
_cell.angle_gamma   90.00
#
_symmetry.space_group_name_H-M   'P 1'
#
loop_
_entity.id
_entity.type
_entity.pdbx_description
1 polymer ?
#
loop_
_entity_poly.entity_id
_entity_poly.type
_entity_poly.pdbx_seq_one_letter_code
_entity_poly.pdbx_strand_id
1 'polypeptide(L)'
;MARAKTFSLGDTYDGILSDLVRNGRFGTETEAVRAGIRMLADHELKMQVLRHDIQTADAEIEAGLGKEYATGADLLKDVMNES
;
A
#
# COMPACT_ATOMS: atom_id res chain seq x y z
N MET A 1 25.35 11.06 -5.44
CA MET A 1 25.64 11.07 -3.99
C MET A 1 24.34 11.31 -3.25
N ALA A 2 24.08 10.59 -2.15
CA ALA A 2 22.92 10.87 -1.30
C ALA A 2 23.11 12.23 -0.61
N ARG A 3 22.10 13.10 -0.65
CA ARG A 3 22.14 14.41 0.01
C ARG A 3 21.58 14.26 1.43
N ALA A 4 22.38 14.64 2.43
CA ALA A 4 21.90 14.71 3.80
C ALA A 4 20.79 15.78 3.92
N LYS A 5 19.71 15.45 4.62
CA LYS A 5 18.61 16.35 4.94
C LYS A 5 18.42 16.36 6.44
N THR A 6 18.41 17.55 7.03
CA THR A 6 18.17 17.75 8.46
C THR A 6 16.77 18.29 8.66
N PHE A 7 16.05 17.73 9.63
CA PHE A 7 14.70 18.15 10.03
C PHE A 7 14.54 17.87 11.52
N SER A 8 13.61 18.56 12.17
CA SER A 8 13.24 18.31 13.57
C SER A 8 11.95 17.49 13.59
N LEU A 9 11.93 16.43 14.39
CA LEU A 9 10.79 15.51 14.53
C LEU A 9 9.96 15.80 15.78
N GLY A 10 10.62 16.24 16.86
CA GLY A 10 9.99 16.52 18.14
C GLY A 10 9.98 15.30 19.07
N ASP A 11 9.84 15.57 20.37
CA ASP A 11 10.10 14.61 21.46
C ASP A 11 9.37 13.26 21.31
N THR A 12 8.13 13.27 20.82
CA THR A 12 7.34 12.04 20.63
C THR A 12 7.99 11.09 19.64
N TYR A 13 8.41 11.60 18.48
CA TYR A 13 9.03 10.77 17.44
C TYR A 13 10.46 10.40 17.81
N ASP A 14 11.19 11.29 18.48
CA ASP A 14 12.53 11.01 18.99
C ASP A 14 12.48 9.86 20.01
N GLY A 15 11.48 9.85 20.91
CA GLY A 15 11.25 8.75 21.84
C GLY A 15 10.98 7.42 21.14
N ILE A 16 10.10 7.42 20.13
CA ILE A 16 9.80 6.22 19.32
C ILE A 16 11.06 5.70 18.62
N LEU A 17 11.83 6.57 17.98
CA LEU A 17 13.06 6.20 17.27
C LEU A 17 14.11 5.65 18.24
N SER A 18 14.29 6.29 19.39
CA SER A 18 15.16 5.81 20.46
C SER A 18 14.77 4.42 20.94
N ASP A 19 13.48 4.16 21.17
CA ASP A 19 13.00 2.85 21.62
C ASP A 19 13.22 1.77 20.55
N LEU A 20 12.98 2.09 19.28
CA LEU A 20 13.22 1.20 18.14
C LEU A 20 14.70 0.84 17.94
N VAL A 21 15.62 1.72 18.32
CA VAL A 21 17.06 1.42 18.31
C VAL A 21 17.45 0.63 19.56
N ARG A 22 16.98 1.05 20.74
CA ARG A 22 17.28 0.41 22.03
C ARG A 22 16.81 -1.04 22.10
N ASN A 23 15.66 -1.35 21.51
CA ASN A 23 15.14 -2.71 21.45
C ASN A 23 15.77 -3.58 20.34
N GLY A 24 16.73 -3.02 19.58
CA GLY A 24 17.46 -3.73 18.53
C GLY A 24 16.71 -3.92 17.22
N ARG A 25 15.53 -3.29 17.04
CA ARG A 25 14.76 -3.39 15.80
C ARG A 25 15.47 -2.72 14.62
N PHE A 26 16.21 -1.64 14.86
CA PHE A 26 17.07 -0.98 13.88
C PHE A 26 18.42 -0.62 14.49
N GLY A 27 19.47 -0.55 13.66
CA GLY A 27 20.81 -0.19 14.13
C GLY A 27 21.00 1.32 14.34
N THR A 28 20.19 2.16 13.67
CA THR A 28 20.24 3.62 13.80
C THR A 28 18.85 4.23 13.61
N GLU A 29 18.63 5.42 14.15
CA GLU A 29 17.38 6.18 13.95
C GLU A 29 17.16 6.51 12.47
N THR A 30 18.22 6.86 11.74
CA THR A 30 18.14 7.13 10.28
C THR A 30 17.68 5.89 9.50
N GLU A 31 18.06 4.69 9.94
CA GLU A 31 17.57 3.45 9.34
C GLU A 31 16.08 3.24 9.59
N ALA A 32 15.62 3.48 10.83
CA ALA A 32 14.21 3.43 11.19
C ALA A 32 13.38 4.43 10.38
N VAL A 33 13.86 5.68 10.21
CA VAL A 33 13.23 6.69 9.36
C VAL A 33 13.15 6.22 7.90
N ARG A 34 14.24 5.68 7.35
CA ARG A 34 14.22 5.12 5.98
C ARG A 34 13.25 3.96 5.85
N ALA A 35 13.08 3.13 6.87
CA ALA A 35 12.08 2.06 6.86
C ALA A 35 10.66 2.62 6.85
N GLY A 36 10.37 3.64 7.67
CA GLY A 36 9.08 4.34 7.66
C GLY A 36 8.75 4.96 6.31
N ILE A 37 9.71 5.64 5.68
CA ILE A 37 9.50 6.25 4.35
C ILE A 37 9.26 5.19 3.27
N ARG A 38 9.99 4.07 3.30
CA ARG A 38 9.75 2.96 2.36
C ARG A 38 8.34 2.40 2.51
N MET A 39 7.89 2.18 3.74
CA MET A 39 6.54 1.70 4.02
C MET A 39 5.46 2.66 3.53
N LEU A 40 5.66 3.98 3.70
CA LEU A 40 4.77 4.99 3.16
C LEU A 40 4.74 4.95 1.62
N ALA A 41 5.91 4.87 0.98
CA ALA A 41 6.00 4.79 -0.49
C ALA A 41 5.31 3.53 -1.04
N ASP A 42 5.48 2.38 -0.39
CA ASP A 42 4.82 1.13 -0.78
C ASP A 42 3.29 1.23 -0.63
N HIS A 43 2.82 1.89 0.44
CA HIS A 43 1.40 2.14 0.64
C HIS A 43 0.80 3.05 -0.43
N GLU A 44 1.46 4.17 -0.74
CA GLU A 44 1.02 5.10 -1.79
C GLU A 44 0.97 4.42 -3.16
N LEU A 45 1.98 3.59 -3.48
CA LEU A 45 1.99 2.82 -4.73
C LEU A 45 0.81 1.85 -4.81
N LYS A 46 0.54 1.09 -3.74
CA LYS A 46 -0.62 0.19 -3.68
C LYS A 46 -1.93 0.93 -3.85
N MET A 47 -2.04 2.13 -3.26
CA MET A 47 -3.24 2.94 -3.36
C MET A 47 -3.44 3.52 -4.76
N GLN A 48 -2.36 3.90 -5.43
CA GLN A 48 -2.41 4.35 -6.81
C GLN A 48 -2.87 3.22 -7.74
N VAL A 49 -2.30 2.01 -7.58
CA VAL A 49 -2.69 0.82 -8.36
C VAL A 49 -4.16 0.50 -8.12
N LEU A 50 -4.60 0.41 -6.86
CA LEU A 50 -6.00 0.10 -6.56
C LEU A 50 -6.97 1.11 -7.18
N ARG A 51 -6.64 2.40 -7.10
CA ARG A 51 -7.47 3.45 -7.69
C ARG A 51 -7.54 3.33 -9.22
N HIS A 52 -6.41 3.02 -9.85
CA HIS A 52 -6.35 2.79 -11.30
C HIS A 52 -7.19 1.57 -11.70
N ASP A 53 -7.09 0.47 -10.95
CA ASP A 53 -7.84 -0.76 -11.24
C ASP A 53 -9.35 -0.54 -11.10
N ILE A 54 -9.79 0.18 -10.05
CA ILE A 54 -11.20 0.58 -9.89
C ILE A 54 -11.66 1.45 -11.06
N GLN A 55 -10.89 2.47 -11.45
CA GLN A 55 -11.24 3.33 -12.58
C GLN A 55 -11.34 2.56 -13.90
N THR A 56 -10.46 1.58 -14.09
CA THR A 56 -10.47 0.71 -15.27
C THR A 56 -11.72 -0.15 -15.28
N ALA A 57 -12.05 -0.81 -14.15
CA ALA A 57 -13.25 -1.62 -14.01
C ALA A 57 -14.54 -0.80 -14.20
N ASP A 58 -14.62 0.40 -13.63
CA ASP A 58 -15.76 1.30 -13.81
C ASP A 58 -15.97 1.65 -15.30
N ALA A 59 -14.89 1.96 -16.03
CA ALA A 59 -14.95 2.24 -17.45
C ALA A 59 -15.38 1.02 -18.29
N GLU A 60 -14.95 -0.19 -17.92
CA GLU A 60 -15.38 -1.44 -18.56
C GLU A 60 -16.86 -1.70 -18.34
N ILE A 61 -17.37 -1.45 -17.12
CA ILE A 61 -18.80 -1.56 -16.80
C ILE A 61 -19.61 -0.55 -17.61
N GLU A 62 -19.19 0.71 -17.66
CA GLU A 62 -19.85 1.76 -18.47
C GLU A 62 -19.85 1.43 -19.98
N ALA A 63 -18.78 0.78 -20.47
CA ALA A 63 -18.69 0.30 -21.84
C ALA A 63 -19.55 -0.96 -22.12
N GLY A 64 -20.23 -1.50 -21.11
CA GLY A 64 -21.05 -2.71 -21.23
C GLY A 64 -20.25 -4.00 -21.31
N LEU A 65 -18.98 -4.00 -20.88
CA LEU A 65 -18.12 -5.18 -20.80
C LEU A 65 -18.31 -5.94 -19.47
N GLY A 66 -19.02 -5.34 -18.51
CA GLY A 66 -19.35 -5.99 -17.24
C GLY A 66 -20.30 -7.18 -17.41
N LYS A 67 -20.15 -8.20 -16.56
CA LYS A 67 -21.02 -9.37 -16.51
C LYS A 67 -21.80 -9.38 -15.20
N GLU A 68 -23.12 -9.31 -15.30
CA GLU A 68 -24.02 -9.39 -14.15
C GLU A 68 -24.39 -10.84 -13.84
N TYR A 69 -24.41 -11.18 -12.56
CA TYR A 69 -24.86 -12.49 -12.07
C TYR A 69 -26.03 -12.29 -11.12
N ALA A 70 -27.11 -13.05 -11.32
CA ALA A 70 -28.29 -12.98 -10.46
C ALA A 70 -28.00 -13.56 -9.06
N THR A 71 -27.14 -14.59 -8.98
CA THR A 71 -26.74 -15.22 -7.73
C THR A 71 -25.25 -15.54 -7.69
N GLY A 72 -24.70 -15.70 -6.49
CA GLY A 72 -23.33 -16.18 -6.33
C GLY A 72 -23.10 -17.60 -6.86
N ALA A 73 -24.16 -18.41 -6.97
CA ALA A 73 -24.06 -19.75 -7.57
C ALA A 73 -23.84 -19.68 -9.09
N ASP A 74 -24.44 -18.68 -9.76
CA ASP A 74 -24.24 -18.45 -11.19
C ASP A 74 -22.80 -18.00 -11.48
N LEU A 75 -22.27 -17.10 -10.66
CA LEU A 75 -20.86 -16.69 -10.71
C LEU A 75 -19.92 -17.88 -10.50
N LEU A 76 -20.16 -18.67 -9.45
CA LEU A 76 -19.33 -19.85 -9.15
C LEU A 76 -19.35 -20.85 -10.31
N LYS A 77 -20.53 -21.13 -10.86
CA LYS A 77 -20.68 -22.03 -12.01
C LYS A 77 -19.89 -21.53 -13.22
N ASP A 78 -19.91 -20.23 -13.47
CA ASP A 78 -19.19 -19.63 -14.59
C ASP A 78 -17.67 -19.76 -14.43
N VAL A 79 -17.13 -19.32 -13.28
CA VAL A 79 -15.69 -19.39 -12.96
C VAL A 79 -15.16 -20.83 -13.01
N MET A 80 -15.94 -21.79 -12.49
CA MET A 80 -15.53 -23.20 -12.44
C MET A 80 -15.63 -23.90 -13.80
N ASN A 81 -16.40 -23.36 -14.76
CA ASN A 81 -16.51 -23.90 -16.11
C ASN A 81 -15.55 -23.22 -17.11
N GLU A 82 -14.98 -22.06 -16.76
CA GLU A 82 -13.95 -21.37 -17.54
C GLU A 82 -12.52 -21.92 -17.33
N SER A 83 -12.34 -22.90 -16.44
CA SER A 83 -11.05 -23.57 -16.16
C SER A 83 -10.78 -24.79 -17.05
#